data_AF-A0A0V0YPX4-F1
#
_entry.id   AF-A0A0V0YPX4-F1
#
_cell.length_a   1.000
_cell.length_b   1.000
_cell.length_c   1.000
_cell.angle_alpha   90.00
_cell.angle_beta   90.00
_cell.angle_gamma   90.00
#
_symmetry.space_group_name_H-M   'P 1'
#
loop_
_entity.id
_entity.type
_entity.pdbx_description
1 polymer ?
#
loop_
_entity_poly.entity_id
_entity_poly.type
_entity_poly.pdbx_seq_one_letter_code
_entity_poly.pdbx_strand_id
1 'polypeptide(L)'
;MKVLLMRDGLWDLVSQPKPCPIPEDWSRKECKAIAAICLTVEDDQLIHLAQLETAREMWQTLQRLHERASIGSKLYLMRKLY
;
A
#
# COMPACT_ATOMS: atom_id res chain seq x y z
N MET A 1 7.14 1.52 4.57
CA MET A 1 5.82 0.94 4.87
C MET A 1 5.76 -0.60 4.86
N LYS A 2 6.43 -1.28 3.93
CA LYS A 2 6.54 -2.76 3.89
C LYS A 2 6.94 -3.38 5.25
N VAL A 3 7.91 -2.75 5.93
CA VAL A 3 8.43 -3.21 7.24
C VAL A 3 7.38 -3.15 8.36
N LEU A 4 6.47 -2.18 8.35
CA LEU A 4 5.40 -2.07 9.36
C LEU A 4 4.38 -3.21 9.22
N LEU A 5 3.98 -3.50 7.98
CA LEU A 5 3.08 -4.61 7.67
C LEU A 5 3.72 -5.98 7.98
N MET A 6 5.04 -6.12 7.78
CA MET A 6 5.80 -7.29 8.19
C MET A 6 5.85 -7.44 9.72
N ARG A 7 6.12 -6.36 10.46
CA ARG A 7 6.12 -6.36 11.93
C ARG A 7 4.78 -6.82 12.51
N ASP A 8 3.68 -6.37 11.91
CA ASP A 8 2.33 -6.67 12.40
C ASP A 8 1.78 -8.01 11.89
N GLY A 9 2.54 -8.76 11.08
CA GLY A 9 2.13 -10.06 10.52
C GLY A 9 1.02 -9.95 9.46
N LEU A 10 0.91 -8.79 8.80
CA LEU A 10 -0.13 -8.46 7.83
C LEU A 10 0.37 -8.49 6.38
N TRP A 11 1.67 -8.69 6.19
CA TRP A 11 2.31 -8.68 4.87
C TRP A 11 1.75 -9.76 3.93
N ASP A 12 1.41 -10.94 4.44
CA ASP A 12 0.87 -12.02 3.61
C ASP A 12 -0.46 -11.65 2.95
N LEU A 13 -1.30 -10.81 3.60
CA LEU A 13 -2.58 -10.36 3.04
C LEU A 13 -2.45 -9.45 1.82
N VAL A 14 -1.40 -8.62 1.79
CA VAL A 14 -1.14 -7.70 0.67
C VAL A 14 -0.24 -8.34 -0.39
N SER A 15 0.62 -9.27 0.01
CA SER A 15 1.58 -9.93 -0.89
C SER A 15 0.94 -11.05 -1.71
N GLN A 16 -0.02 -11.78 -1.15
CA GLN A 16 -0.64 -12.93 -1.80
C GLN A 16 -2.08 -12.65 -2.22
N PRO A 17 -2.58 -13.30 -3.28
CA PRO A 17 -4.00 -13.27 -3.60
C PRO A 17 -4.84 -13.88 -2.47
N LYS A 18 -6.09 -13.41 -2.34
CA LYS A 18 -7.03 -13.85 -1.31
C LYS A 18 -7.12 -15.39 -1.31
N PRO A 19 -6.75 -16.06 -0.21
CA PRO A 19 -6.77 -17.51 -0.13
C PRO A 19 -8.21 -18.02 -0.12
N CYS A 20 -8.44 -19.13 -0.82
CA CYS A 20 -9.68 -19.90 -0.79
C CYS A 20 -9.38 -21.26 -0.14
N PRO A 21 -10.00 -21.64 0.99
CA PRO A 21 -11.08 -20.95 1.70
C PRO A 21 -10.61 -19.73 2.50
N ILE A 22 -11.50 -18.75 2.67
CA ILE A 22 -11.23 -17.52 3.40
C ILE A 22 -11.28 -17.84 4.91
N PRO A 23 -10.18 -17.63 5.66
CA PRO A 23 -10.20 -17.82 7.11
C PRO A 23 -11.19 -16.87 7.79
N GLU A 24 -11.82 -17.29 8.89
CA GLU A 24 -12.73 -16.43 9.68
C GLU A 24 -12.04 -15.14 10.15
N ASP A 25 -10.75 -15.21 10.50
CA ASP A 25 -9.93 -14.06 10.93
C ASP A 25 -9.48 -13.15 9.78
N TRP A 26 -9.80 -13.49 8.52
CA TRP A 26 -9.34 -12.74 7.36
C TRP A 26 -9.83 -11.30 7.37
N SER A 27 -11.13 -11.10 7.62
CA SER A 27 -11.76 -9.77 7.65
C SER A 27 -11.11 -8.87 8.70
N ARG A 28 -10.83 -9.41 9.89
CA ARG A 28 -10.19 -8.68 10.98
C ARG A 28 -8.76 -8.27 10.64
N LYS A 29 -7.99 -9.17 10.02
CA LYS A 29 -6.63 -8.87 9.58
C LYS A 29 -6.62 -7.89 8.39
N GLU A 30 -7.57 -8.00 7.48
CA GLU A 30 -7.75 -7.10 6.34
C GLU A 30 -8.09 -5.68 6.81
N CYS A 31 -9.06 -5.52 7.72
CA CYS A 31 -9.35 -4.22 8.32
C CYS A 31 -8.14 -3.63 9.06
N LYS A 32 -7.37 -4.46 9.78
CA LYS A 32 -6.15 -4.01 10.46
C LYS A 32 -5.07 -3.54 9.47
N ALA A 33 -4.92 -4.24 8.35
CA ALA A 33 -3.98 -3.86 7.30
C ALA A 33 -4.40 -2.55 6.63
N ILE A 34 -5.69 -2.38 6.31
CA ILE A 34 -6.24 -1.14 5.76
C ILE A 34 -6.01 0.02 6.73
N ALA A 35 -6.33 -0.14 8.01
CA ALA A 35 -6.12 0.90 9.02
C ALA A 35 -4.64 1.27 9.16
N ALA A 36 -3.75 0.27 9.26
CA ALA A 36 -2.31 0.51 9.31
C ALA A 36 -1.82 1.23 8.05
N ILE A 37 -2.40 0.90 6.89
CA ILE A 37 -2.09 1.58 5.65
C ILE A 37 -2.53 3.05 5.74
N CYS A 38 -3.81 3.32 5.94
CA CYS A 38 -4.34 4.68 6.00
C CYS A 38 -3.64 5.57 7.03
N LEU A 39 -3.27 5.03 8.19
CA LEU A 39 -2.58 5.77 9.25
C LEU A 39 -1.13 6.15 8.92
N THR A 40 -0.52 5.51 7.92
CA THR A 40 0.89 5.72 7.58
C THR A 40 1.10 6.45 6.26
N VAL A 41 0.01 6.71 5.52
CA VAL A 41 0.07 7.51 4.28
C VAL A 41 -0.35 8.95 4.55
N GLU A 42 0.23 9.88 3.80
CA GLU A 42 -0.17 11.29 3.79
C GLU A 42 -1.51 11.49 3.07
N ASP A 43 -2.22 12.55 3.44
CA ASP A 43 -3.60 12.87 3.00
C ASP A 43 -3.77 12.95 1.48
N ASP A 44 -2.77 13.44 0.75
CA ASP A 44 -2.80 13.53 -0.72
C ASP A 44 -2.89 12.14 -1.39
N GLN A 45 -2.29 11.12 -0.78
CA GLN A 45 -2.36 9.75 -1.27
C GLN A 45 -3.62 9.03 -0.79
N LEU A 46 -4.19 9.44 0.36
CA LEU A 46 -5.42 8.88 0.91
C LEU A 46 -6.62 9.06 -0.02
N ILE A 47 -6.69 10.15 -0.79
CA ILE A 47 -7.76 10.39 -1.77
C ILE A 47 -7.83 9.24 -2.80
N HIS A 48 -6.68 8.74 -3.25
CA HIS A 48 -6.59 7.63 -4.20
C HIS A 48 -6.86 6.27 -3.57
N LEU A 49 -6.67 6.15 -2.26
CA LEU A 49 -6.85 4.91 -1.51
C LEU A 49 -8.28 4.74 -0.98
N ALA A 50 -8.98 5.83 -0.69
CA ALA A 50 -10.35 5.81 -0.17
C ALA A 50 -11.36 5.15 -1.12
N GLN A 51 -11.04 5.06 -2.41
CA GLN A 51 -11.88 4.39 -3.42
C GLN A 51 -11.65 2.88 -3.50
N LEU A 52 -10.70 2.32 -2.76
CA LEU A 52 -10.30 0.92 -2.84
C LEU A 52 -10.84 0.13 -1.65
N GLU A 53 -11.41 -1.03 -1.91
CA GLU A 53 -12.06 -1.85 -0.87
C GLU A 53 -11.11 -2.85 -0.21
N THR A 54 -10.04 -3.25 -0.90
CA THR A 54 -9.11 -4.28 -0.40
C THR A 54 -7.75 -3.70 -0.01
N ALA A 55 -7.18 -4.23 1.09
CA ALA A 55 -5.82 -3.87 1.53
C ALA A 55 -4.79 -4.07 0.42
N ARG A 56 -4.99 -5.12 -0.40
CA ARG A 56 -4.12 -5.48 -1.53
C ARG A 56 -4.13 -4.41 -2.62
N GLU A 57 -5.30 -3.93 -3.02
CA GLU A 57 -5.41 -2.88 -4.02
C GLU A 57 -4.80 -1.57 -3.52
N MET A 58 -5.02 -1.23 -2.24
CA MET A 58 -4.41 -0.07 -1.61
C MET A 58 -2.88 -0.16 -1.67
N TRP A 59 -2.31 -1.32 -1.33
CA TRP A 59 -0.87 -1.55 -1.39
C TRP A 59 -0.30 -1.45 -2.81
N GLN A 60 -0.98 -2.05 -3.81
CA GLN A 60 -0.55 -1.97 -5.21
C GLN A 60 -0.60 -0.54 -5.75
N THR A 61 -1.64 0.21 -5.39
CA THR A 61 -1.78 1.62 -5.80
C THR A 61 -0.69 2.47 -5.17
N LEU A 62 -0.38 2.26 -3.88
CA LEU A 62 0.75 2.88 -3.20
C LEU A 62 2.09 2.59 -3.90
N GLN A 63 2.35 1.33 -4.28
CA GLN A 63 3.58 1.00 -5.02
C GLN A 63 3.68 1.78 -6.33
N ARG A 64 2.59 1.87 -7.11
CA ARG A 64 2.57 2.62 -8.37
C ARG A 64 2.76 4.12 -8.17
N LEU A 65 2.14 4.70 -7.13
CA LEU A 65 2.31 6.11 -6.77
C LEU A 65 3.76 6.40 -6.40
N HIS A 66 4.38 5.56 -5.56
CA HIS A 66 5.77 5.69 -5.18
C HIS A 66 6.73 5.53 -6.36
N GLU A 67 6.46 4.59 -7.27
CA GLU A 67 7.26 4.38 -8.47
C GLU A 67 7.18 5.59 -9.42
N ARG A 68 5.97 6.11 -9.66
CA ARG A 68 5.77 7.35 -10.45
C ARG A 68 6.48 8.55 -9.83
N ALA A 69 6.35 8.73 -8.51
CA ALA A 69 7.05 9.79 -7.79
C ALA A 69 8.56 9.64 -7.93
N SER A 70 9.10 8.42 -7.74
CA SER A 70 10.53 8.14 -7.87
C SER A 70 11.06 8.41 -9.28
N ILE A 71 10.33 8.04 -10.33
CA ILE A 71 10.71 8.33 -11.73
C ILE A 71 10.68 9.83 -11.98
N GLY A 72 9.62 10.52 -11.55
CA GLY A 72 9.48 11.97 -11.67
C GLY A 72 10.63 12.72 -10.97
N SER A 73 10.95 12.33 -9.73
CA SER A 73 12.06 12.90 -8.96
C SER A 73 13.41 12.63 -9.61
N LYS A 74 13.64 11.42 -10.11
CA LYS A 74 14.88 11.07 -10.83
C LYS A 74 15.04 11.89 -12.11
N LEU A 75 13.96 12.07 -12.87
CA LEU A 75 13.97 12.81 -14.13
C LEU A 75 14.13 14.32 -13.88
N TYR A 76 13.49 14.85 -12.83
CA TYR A 76 13.70 16.22 -12.36
C TYR A 76 15.16 16.48 -11.97
N LEU A 77 15.78 15.56 -11.21
CA LEU A 77 17.20 15.64 -10.85
C LEU A 77 18.10 15.63 -12.09
N MET A 78 17.87 14.71 -13.03
CA MET A 78 18.63 14.64 -14.28
C MET A 78 18.55 15.94 -15.08
N ARG A 79 17.39 16.59 -15.13
CA ARG A 79 17.15 17.82 -15.89
C ARG A 79 17.74 19.07 -15.25
N LYS A 80 18.14 19.00 -13.97
CA LYS A 80 18.75 20.12 -13.21
C LYS A 80 20.29 20.02 -13.16
N LEU A 81 20.83 18.83 -13.44
CA LEU A 81 22.26 18.52 -13.46
C LEU A 81 22.89 18.66 -14.85
N TYR A 82 22.07 18.88 -15.88
CA TYR A 82 22.46 19.20 -17.27
C TYR A 82 21.86 20.55 -17.66
#